data_AF-A0A840Z3H4-F1
#
_entry.id   AF-A0A840Z3H4-F1
#
_cell.length_a   1.000
_cell.length_b   1.000
_cell.length_c   1.000
_cell.angle_alpha   90.00
_cell.angle_beta   90.00
_cell.angle_gamma   90.00
#
_symmetry.space_group_name_H-M   'P 1'
#
loop_
_entity.id
_entity.type
_entity.pdbx_description
1 polymer ?
#
loop_
_entity_poly.entity_id
_entity_poly.type
_entity_poly.pdbx_seq_one_letter_code
_entity_poly.pdbx_strand_id
1 'polypeptide(L)'
;MADDDFIRAGAIILRDFALLNKATIFYEEQVAPIITNAVETLIKDWTQEKFWKGEIDAPDTFTTIWVCPGTWQDDPEEEPVARFKLGHRNEEATSSYEIADLLNLGQTDFGFWFEPEYSWFGGKSKWNAFSKTIGDIAEELGKKGWINEGKGTFFRPIALAADLRVSAWENDDWSEVLAPLRVALDDLEADQKIFDRILMRGNPKQG
;
A
#
# COMPACT_ATOMS: atom_id res chain seq x y z
N MET A 1 34.59 8.33 9.20
CA MET A 1 34.98 6.94 9.58
C MET A 1 33.81 6.07 9.19
N ALA A 2 34.03 5.05 8.37
CA ALA A 2 32.98 4.04 8.17
C ALA A 2 32.71 3.39 9.53
N ASP A 3 31.44 3.26 9.89
CA ASP A 3 31.02 2.63 11.13
C ASP A 3 31.62 1.22 11.24
N ASP A 4 32.14 0.83 12.40
CA ASP A 4 32.78 -0.48 12.59
C ASP A 4 31.81 -1.64 12.25
N ASP A 5 30.51 -1.38 12.38
CA ASP A 5 29.45 -2.29 11.99
C ASP A 5 29.34 -2.48 10.46
N PHE A 6 29.55 -1.43 9.65
CA PHE A 6 29.59 -1.56 8.19
C PHE A 6 30.78 -2.39 7.72
N ILE A 7 31.94 -2.22 8.36
CA ILE A 7 33.14 -3.00 8.03
C ILE A 7 32.91 -4.48 8.36
N ARG A 8 32.29 -4.79 9.50
CA ARG A 8 31.93 -6.17 9.87
C ARG A 8 30.87 -6.78 8.95
N ALA A 9 29.81 -6.05 8.64
CA ALA A 9 28.77 -6.52 7.72
C ALA A 9 29.36 -6.84 6.34
N GLY A 10 30.18 -5.92 5.80
CA GLY A 10 30.89 -6.13 4.54
C GLY A 10 31.80 -7.36 4.55
N ALA A 11 32.56 -7.58 5.63
CA ALA A 11 33.42 -8.75 5.75
C ALA A 11 32.63 -10.08 5.78
N ILE A 12 31.47 -10.11 6.45
CA ILE A 12 30.59 -11.30 6.48
C ILE A 12 30.02 -11.58 5.08
N ILE A 13 29.54 -10.55 4.39
CA ILE A 13 29.01 -10.65 3.03
C ILE A 13 30.08 -11.16 2.07
N LEU A 14 31.27 -10.55 2.09
CA LEU A 14 32.34 -10.91 1.16
C LEU A 14 32.91 -12.31 1.42
N ARG A 15 32.83 -12.81 2.66
CA ARG A 15 33.26 -14.17 3.01
C ARG A 15 32.43 -15.24 2.30
N ASP A 16 31.15 -14.97 2.07
CA ASP A 16 30.24 -15.90 1.39
C ASP A 16 29.40 -15.21 0.31
N PHE A 17 30.08 -14.43 -0.53
CA PHE A 17 29.43 -13.63 -1.57
C PHE A 17 28.66 -14.51 -2.58
N ALA A 18 29.12 -15.76 -2.77
CA ALA A 18 28.43 -16.72 -3.63
C ALA A 18 27.05 -17.09 -3.07
N LEU A 19 26.91 -17.25 -1.76
CA LEU A 19 25.61 -17.48 -1.13
C LEU A 19 24.71 -16.25 -1.25
N LEU A 20 25.24 -15.05 -1.01
CA LEU A 20 24.47 -13.82 -1.20
C LEU A 20 23.91 -13.73 -2.62
N ASN A 21 24.77 -13.91 -3.63
CA ASN A 21 24.35 -13.86 -5.03
C ASN A 21 23.25 -14.89 -5.35
N LYS A 22 23.39 -16.13 -4.86
CA LYS A 22 22.35 -17.17 -5.04
C LYS A 22 21.05 -16.82 -4.34
N ALA A 23 21.12 -16.29 -3.13
CA ALA A 23 19.95 -15.88 -2.36
C ALA A 23 19.21 -14.72 -3.04
N THR A 24 19.94 -13.74 -3.58
CA THR A 24 19.36 -12.63 -4.36
C THR A 24 18.64 -13.13 -5.61
N ILE A 25 19.30 -13.97 -6.43
CA ILE A 25 18.66 -14.55 -7.63
C ILE A 25 17.42 -15.36 -7.25
N PHE A 26 17.52 -16.22 -6.24
CA PHE A 26 16.39 -17.03 -5.78
C PHE A 26 15.24 -16.17 -5.26
N TYR A 27 15.55 -15.08 -4.58
CA TYR A 27 14.53 -14.12 -4.15
C TYR A 27 13.82 -13.49 -5.34
N GLU A 28 14.57 -12.94 -6.31
CA GLU A 28 14.01 -12.24 -7.47
C GLU A 28 13.22 -13.18 -8.41
N GLU A 29 13.70 -14.40 -8.62
CA GLU A 29 13.10 -15.34 -9.59
C GLU A 29 12.00 -16.22 -9.01
N GLN A 30 11.96 -16.42 -7.68
CA GLN A 30 11.04 -17.39 -7.04
C GLN A 30 10.25 -16.76 -5.91
N VAL A 31 10.93 -16.24 -4.88
CA VAL A 31 10.26 -15.79 -3.65
C VAL A 31 9.35 -14.58 -3.92
N ALA A 32 9.88 -13.57 -4.61
CA ALA A 32 9.13 -12.36 -4.89
C ALA A 32 7.91 -12.62 -5.78
N PRO A 33 8.01 -13.31 -6.92
CA PRO A 33 6.85 -13.63 -7.76
C PRO A 33 5.74 -14.40 -7.02
N ILE A 34 6.09 -15.36 -6.16
CA ILE A 34 5.10 -16.15 -5.39
C ILE A 34 4.33 -15.24 -4.43
N ILE A 35 5.04 -14.40 -3.67
CA ILE A 35 4.41 -13.48 -2.72
C ILE A 35 3.56 -12.44 -3.46
N THR A 36 4.09 -11.87 -4.56
CA THR A 36 3.35 -10.92 -5.39
C THR A 36 2.06 -11.54 -5.90
N ASN A 37 2.11 -12.73 -6.49
CA ASN A 37 0.92 -13.41 -6.98
C ASN A 37 -0.11 -13.70 -5.88
N ALA A 38 0.35 -14.05 -4.67
CA ALA A 38 -0.55 -14.26 -3.53
C ALA A 38 -1.26 -12.97 -3.10
N VAL A 39 -0.53 -11.84 -3.07
CA VAL A 39 -1.09 -10.50 -2.80
C VAL A 39 -2.09 -10.10 -3.88
N GLU A 40 -1.71 -10.22 -5.16
CA GLU A 40 -2.57 -9.86 -6.29
C GLU A 40 -3.86 -10.68 -6.30
N THR A 41 -3.75 -12.00 -6.08
CA THR A 41 -4.90 -12.90 -6.05
C THR A 41 -5.87 -12.49 -4.95
N LEU A 42 -5.37 -12.21 -3.75
CA LEU A 42 -6.21 -11.76 -2.64
C LEU A 42 -6.95 -10.45 -2.97
N ILE A 43 -6.26 -9.47 -3.54
CA ILE A 43 -6.86 -8.17 -3.90
C ILE A 43 -7.86 -8.34 -5.06
N LYS A 44 -7.54 -9.16 -6.07
CA LYS A 44 -8.44 -9.51 -7.20
C LYS A 44 -9.72 -10.18 -6.69
N ASP A 45 -9.60 -11.17 -5.83
CA ASP A 45 -10.75 -11.85 -5.24
C ASP A 45 -11.61 -10.89 -4.41
N TRP A 46 -10.96 -10.06 -3.57
CA TRP A 46 -11.65 -9.05 -2.76
C TRP A 46 -12.40 -8.02 -3.60
N THR A 47 -11.76 -7.46 -4.63
CA THR A 47 -12.38 -6.43 -5.49
C THR A 47 -13.57 -7.00 -6.26
N GLN A 48 -13.49 -8.23 -6.74
CA GLN A 48 -14.60 -8.93 -7.36
C GLN A 48 -15.76 -9.17 -6.38
N GLU A 49 -15.46 -9.62 -5.16
CA GLU A 49 -16.46 -9.86 -4.10
C GLU A 49 -17.22 -8.57 -3.74
N LYS A 50 -16.51 -7.44 -3.67
CA LYS A 50 -17.06 -6.16 -3.20
C LYS A 50 -17.56 -5.25 -4.31
N PHE A 51 -17.41 -5.63 -5.58
CA PHE A 51 -17.66 -4.77 -6.75
C PHE A 51 -16.83 -3.49 -6.74
N TRP A 52 -15.60 -3.59 -6.23
CA TRP A 52 -14.60 -2.53 -6.30
C TRP A 52 -13.82 -2.64 -7.60
N LYS A 53 -13.25 -1.53 -8.03
CA LYS A 53 -12.39 -1.44 -9.23
C LYS A 53 -10.94 -1.27 -8.80
N GLY A 54 -10.01 -1.57 -9.70
CA GLY A 54 -8.59 -1.43 -9.42
C GLY A 54 -7.70 -1.84 -10.57
N GLU A 55 -6.45 -1.42 -10.48
CA GLU A 55 -5.33 -1.99 -11.23
C GLU A 55 -4.54 -2.83 -10.23
N ILE A 56 -4.45 -4.13 -10.50
CA ILE A 56 -3.92 -5.10 -9.52
C ILE A 56 -2.75 -5.88 -10.10
N ASP A 57 -2.52 -5.79 -11.42
CA ASP A 57 -1.37 -6.41 -12.04
C ASP A 57 -0.12 -5.59 -11.67
N ALA A 58 0.78 -6.20 -10.90
CA ALA A 58 1.97 -5.59 -10.32
C ALA A 58 3.22 -6.34 -10.81
N PRO A 59 3.52 -6.31 -12.12
CA PRO A 59 4.58 -7.12 -12.71
C PRO A 59 5.95 -6.83 -12.08
N ASP A 60 6.18 -5.58 -11.66
CA ASP A 60 7.48 -5.11 -11.16
C ASP A 60 7.42 -4.45 -9.76
N THR A 61 6.24 -4.00 -9.33
CA THR A 61 6.08 -3.20 -8.10
C THR A 61 4.62 -3.18 -7.62
N PHE A 62 4.43 -3.31 -6.31
CA PHE A 62 3.15 -3.10 -5.64
C PHE A 62 2.67 -1.65 -5.69
N THR A 63 3.52 -0.68 -6.03
CA THR A 63 3.11 0.73 -6.13
C THR A 63 2.24 1.02 -7.35
N THR A 64 2.10 0.09 -8.30
CA THR A 64 1.07 0.20 -9.34
C THR A 64 -0.29 -0.29 -8.87
N ILE A 65 -0.37 -1.01 -7.75
CA ILE A 65 -1.63 -1.54 -7.23
C ILE A 65 -2.46 -0.42 -6.63
N TRP A 66 -3.68 -0.28 -7.11
CA TRP A 66 -4.68 0.58 -6.50
C TRP A 66 -6.08 -0.01 -6.59
N VAL A 67 -6.94 0.35 -5.64
CA VAL A 67 -8.36 -0.01 -5.62
C VAL A 67 -9.24 1.19 -5.32
N CYS A 68 -10.46 1.21 -5.80
CA CYS A 68 -11.47 2.20 -5.45
C CYS A 68 -12.89 1.61 -5.46
N PRO A 69 -13.84 2.22 -4.73
CA PRO A 69 -15.25 1.94 -4.94
C PRO A 69 -15.66 2.08 -6.40
N GLY A 70 -16.54 1.20 -6.88
CA GLY A 70 -17.04 1.29 -8.25
C GLY A 70 -17.77 2.60 -8.57
N THR A 71 -18.32 3.28 -7.55
CA THR A 71 -18.97 4.59 -7.65
C THR A 71 -18.00 5.77 -7.81
N TRP A 72 -16.69 5.55 -7.69
CA TRP A 72 -15.67 6.58 -7.85
C TRP A 72 -15.13 6.65 -9.28
N GLN A 73 -15.58 5.75 -10.16
CA GLN A 73 -15.17 5.70 -11.56
C GLN A 73 -16.38 5.28 -12.40
N ASP A 74 -16.96 6.22 -13.15
CA ASP A 74 -18.12 5.91 -13.98
C ASP A 74 -17.71 5.19 -15.28
N ASP A 75 -16.61 5.65 -15.90
CA ASP A 75 -16.03 5.08 -17.12
C ASP A 75 -14.70 4.37 -16.80
N PRO A 76 -14.53 3.08 -17.16
CA PRO A 76 -13.26 2.37 -17.02
C PRO A 76 -12.07 3.01 -17.74
N GLU A 77 -12.29 3.85 -18.75
CA GLU A 77 -11.24 4.56 -19.50
C GLU A 77 -10.79 5.87 -18.81
N GLU A 78 -11.51 6.33 -17.77
CA GLU A 78 -11.17 7.55 -17.01
C GLU A 78 -10.53 7.22 -15.66
N GLU A 79 -9.68 8.12 -15.16
CA GLU A 79 -9.14 8.03 -13.80
C GLU A 79 -10.27 8.13 -12.76
N PRO A 80 -10.25 7.33 -11.68
CA PRO A 80 -11.23 7.45 -10.61
C PRO A 80 -11.06 8.80 -9.90
N VAL A 81 -12.15 9.33 -9.32
CA VAL A 81 -12.11 10.61 -8.56
C VAL A 81 -11.14 10.58 -7.38
N ALA A 82 -10.90 9.38 -6.85
CA ALA A 82 -9.86 9.06 -5.88
C ALA A 82 -9.58 7.56 -5.92
N ARG A 83 -8.49 7.13 -5.29
CA ARG A 83 -8.13 5.72 -5.16
C ARG A 83 -7.39 5.44 -3.85
N PHE A 84 -7.38 4.18 -3.45
CA PHE A 84 -6.52 3.65 -2.42
C PHE A 84 -5.34 2.93 -3.07
N LYS A 85 -4.17 3.56 -3.05
CA LYS A 85 -2.95 3.03 -3.66
C LYS A 85 -2.14 2.26 -2.62
N LEU A 86 -1.72 1.05 -2.94
CA LEU A 86 -0.81 0.29 -2.08
C LEU A 86 0.62 0.80 -2.29
N GLY A 87 1.40 0.95 -1.23
CA GLY A 87 2.79 1.39 -1.38
C GLY A 87 3.50 1.73 -0.08
N HIS A 88 4.75 2.19 -0.22
CA HIS A 88 5.56 2.66 0.90
C HIS A 88 4.99 3.96 1.46
N ARG A 89 5.11 4.14 2.77
CA ARG A 89 4.81 5.43 3.40
C ARG A 89 5.84 6.52 3.09
N ASN A 90 7.07 6.15 2.78
CA ASN A 90 8.14 7.10 2.48
C ASN A 90 9.06 6.54 1.39
N GLU A 91 8.59 6.61 0.15
CA GLU A 91 9.30 6.10 -1.03
C GLU A 91 10.72 6.69 -1.17
N GLU A 92 10.91 7.96 -0.84
CA GLU A 92 12.21 8.64 -0.99
C GLU A 92 13.23 8.28 0.11
N ALA A 93 12.80 7.65 1.21
CA ALA A 93 13.66 7.35 2.36
C ALA A 93 13.91 5.86 2.59
N THR A 94 13.39 4.98 1.73
CA THR A 94 13.60 3.54 1.83
C THR A 94 14.55 3.05 0.73
N SER A 95 15.40 2.10 1.07
CA SER A 95 16.16 1.27 0.14
C SER A 95 15.77 -0.21 0.29
N SER A 96 14.66 -0.47 0.98
CA SER A 96 14.14 -1.82 1.16
C SER A 96 13.34 -2.26 -0.05
N TYR A 97 13.33 -3.56 -0.31
CA TYR A 97 12.36 -4.15 -1.22
C TYR A 97 10.94 -3.95 -0.66
N GLU A 98 9.97 -3.71 -1.54
CA GLU A 98 8.56 -3.55 -1.17
C GLU A 98 8.01 -4.73 -0.37
N ILE A 99 8.35 -5.95 -0.77
CA ILE A 99 7.97 -7.16 -0.04
C ILE A 99 8.55 -7.14 1.37
N ALA A 100 9.76 -6.61 1.58
CA ALA A 100 10.34 -6.50 2.91
C ALA A 100 9.58 -5.49 3.77
N ASP A 101 9.20 -4.33 3.23
CA ASP A 101 8.39 -3.34 3.95
C ASP A 101 6.97 -3.87 4.22
N LEU A 102 6.33 -4.54 3.25
CA LEU A 102 5.02 -5.20 3.41
C LEU A 102 5.04 -6.26 4.51
N LEU A 103 6.14 -7.02 4.58
CA LEU A 103 6.37 -8.02 5.61
C LEU A 103 6.86 -7.39 6.93
N ASN A 104 6.94 -6.06 7.07
CA ASN A 104 7.42 -5.40 8.28
C ASN A 104 8.86 -5.84 8.68
N LEU A 105 9.72 -6.02 7.67
CA LEU A 105 11.15 -6.34 7.77
C LEU A 105 12.06 -5.27 7.17
N GLY A 106 11.48 -4.29 6.47
CA GLY A 106 12.22 -3.24 5.79
C GLY A 106 12.44 -1.99 6.66
N GLN A 107 12.54 -0.85 6.00
CA GLN A 107 12.95 0.42 6.60
C GLN A 107 11.78 1.38 6.82
N THR A 108 10.61 1.09 6.26
CA THR A 108 9.43 1.95 6.38
C THR A 108 8.14 1.15 6.45
N ASP A 109 7.06 1.85 6.82
CA ASP A 109 5.73 1.26 6.79
C ASP A 109 5.28 1.04 5.34
N PHE A 110 4.46 0.01 5.14
CA PHE A 110 3.80 -0.28 3.88
C PHE A 110 2.29 -0.31 4.09
N GLY A 111 1.50 0.14 3.12
CA GLY A 111 0.05 0.15 3.28
C GLY A 111 -0.70 0.97 2.24
N PHE A 112 -1.91 1.39 2.58
CA PHE A 112 -2.80 2.09 1.65
C PHE A 112 -2.73 3.60 1.82
N TRP A 113 -2.52 4.28 0.70
CA TRP A 113 -2.64 5.72 0.55
C TRP A 113 -3.99 6.09 -0.03
N PHE A 114 -4.70 7.02 0.59
CA PHE A 114 -5.79 7.73 -0.06
C PHE A 114 -5.22 8.82 -0.99
N GLU A 115 -5.42 8.65 -2.29
CA GLU A 115 -4.98 9.56 -3.34
C GLU A 115 -6.18 10.16 -4.10
N PRO A 116 -6.47 11.46 -3.94
CA PRO A 116 -7.50 12.14 -4.73
C PRO A 116 -6.97 12.49 -6.13
N GLU A 117 -7.82 12.37 -7.16
CA GLU A 117 -7.51 12.88 -8.49
C GLU A 117 -7.70 14.40 -8.51
N TYR A 118 -6.58 15.12 -8.42
CA TYR A 118 -6.60 16.57 -8.21
C TYR A 118 -7.34 17.35 -9.29
N SER A 119 -7.37 16.87 -10.54
CA SER A 119 -8.08 17.54 -11.63
C SER A 119 -9.58 17.67 -11.33
N TRP A 120 -10.16 16.68 -10.64
CA TRP A 120 -11.55 16.69 -10.19
C TRP A 120 -11.85 17.83 -9.19
N PHE A 121 -10.85 18.25 -8.42
CA PHE A 121 -10.95 19.35 -7.45
C PHE A 121 -10.51 20.71 -8.04
N GLY A 122 -10.29 20.80 -9.35
CA GLY A 122 -9.77 21.99 -10.01
C GLY A 122 -8.29 22.26 -9.72
N GLY A 123 -7.54 21.19 -9.42
CA GLY A 123 -6.09 21.16 -9.29
C GLY A 123 -5.57 21.08 -7.86
N LYS A 124 -4.29 20.65 -7.74
CA LYS A 124 -3.60 20.39 -6.46
C LYS A 124 -3.64 21.58 -5.49
N SER A 125 -3.56 22.81 -6.00
CA SER A 125 -3.63 24.02 -5.17
C SER A 125 -4.98 24.18 -4.46
N LYS A 126 -6.09 23.94 -5.18
CA LYS A 126 -7.44 24.01 -4.61
C LYS A 126 -7.67 22.88 -3.60
N TRP A 127 -7.24 21.67 -3.94
CA TRP A 127 -7.26 20.55 -3.00
C TRP A 127 -6.48 20.85 -1.71
N ASN A 128 -5.26 21.38 -1.83
CA ASN A 128 -4.44 21.75 -0.67
C ASN A 128 -5.08 22.84 0.20
N ALA A 129 -5.85 23.75 -0.39
CA ALA A 129 -6.61 24.74 0.36
C ALA A 129 -7.82 24.10 1.06
N PHE A 130 -8.55 23.25 0.34
CA PHE A 130 -9.72 22.53 0.85
C PHE A 130 -9.36 21.57 1.99
N SER A 131 -8.27 20.81 1.88
CA SER A 131 -7.85 19.83 2.88
C SER A 131 -7.54 20.43 4.26
N LYS A 132 -7.33 21.74 4.35
CA LYS A 132 -7.22 22.45 5.64
C LYS A 132 -8.55 22.58 6.37
N THR A 133 -9.67 22.29 5.71
CA THR A 133 -11.03 22.47 6.24
C THR A 133 -11.67 21.17 6.73
N ILE A 134 -11.04 20.02 6.48
CA ILE A 134 -11.56 18.68 6.84
C ILE A 134 -10.98 18.14 8.15
N GLY A 135 -10.61 19.03 9.09
CA GLY A 135 -10.01 18.64 10.37
C GLY A 135 -10.91 17.73 11.22
N ASP A 136 -12.22 17.95 11.15
CA ASP A 136 -13.24 17.09 11.77
C ASP A 136 -13.19 15.65 11.22
N ILE A 137 -13.10 15.53 9.89
CA ILE A 137 -13.03 14.23 9.21
C ILE A 137 -11.68 13.56 9.47
N ALA A 138 -10.59 14.33 9.47
CA ALA A 138 -9.26 13.81 9.76
C ALA A 138 -9.16 13.21 11.17
N GLU A 139 -9.83 13.81 12.17
CA GLU A 139 -9.90 13.26 13.53
C GLU A 139 -10.70 11.95 13.56
N GLU A 140 -11.80 11.88 12.81
CA GLU A 140 -12.62 10.67 12.66
C GLU A 140 -11.84 9.51 12.02
N LEU A 141 -11.13 9.79 10.91
CA LEU A 141 -10.25 8.83 10.25
C LEU A 141 -9.09 8.41 11.16
N GLY A 142 -8.54 9.33 11.95
CA GLY A 142 -7.50 9.04 12.94
C GLY A 142 -7.92 8.00 13.98
N LYS A 143 -9.16 8.07 14.46
CA LYS A 143 -9.74 7.06 15.38
C LYS A 143 -9.88 5.67 14.76
N LYS A 144 -9.84 5.59 13.43
CA LYS A 144 -9.93 4.36 12.64
C LYS A 144 -8.57 3.83 12.16
N GLY A 145 -7.47 4.47 12.56
CA GLY A 145 -6.10 4.03 12.26
C GLY A 145 -5.47 4.71 11.04
N TRP A 146 -6.14 5.68 10.42
CA TRP A 146 -5.55 6.48 9.36
C TRP A 146 -4.62 7.55 9.91
N ILE A 147 -3.47 7.71 9.27
CA ILE A 147 -2.50 8.75 9.56
C ILE A 147 -2.72 9.90 8.59
N ASN A 148 -2.97 11.10 9.12
CA ASN A 148 -3.05 12.31 8.31
C ASN A 148 -1.64 12.82 7.98
N GLU A 149 -1.26 12.73 6.71
CA GLU A 149 0.06 13.15 6.20
C GLU A 149 0.04 14.60 5.69
N GLY A 150 -1.04 15.33 5.98
CA GLY A 150 -1.27 16.69 5.53
C GLY A 150 -1.71 16.75 4.07
N LYS A 151 -2.06 17.95 3.59
CA LYS A 151 -2.49 18.19 2.20
C LYS A 151 -3.62 17.24 1.71
N GLY A 152 -4.43 16.72 2.64
CA GLY A 152 -5.55 15.83 2.35
C GLY A 152 -5.15 14.40 1.97
N THR A 153 -3.90 14.01 2.18
CA THR A 153 -3.46 12.62 2.00
C THR A 153 -3.53 11.87 3.33
N PHE A 154 -4.03 10.64 3.27
CA PHE A 154 -4.14 9.76 4.43
C PHE A 154 -3.44 8.44 4.13
N PHE A 155 -2.76 7.89 5.13
CA PHE A 155 -2.07 6.62 5.02
C PHE A 155 -2.59 5.64 6.08
N ARG A 156 -2.84 4.39 5.69
CA ARG A 156 -3.19 3.30 6.60
C ARG A 156 -2.08 2.24 6.53
N PRO A 157 -1.26 2.07 7.58
CA PRO A 157 -0.24 1.02 7.60
C PRO A 157 -0.87 -0.37 7.65
N ILE A 158 -0.20 -1.32 7.02
CA ILE A 158 -0.49 -2.76 7.07
C ILE A 158 0.72 -3.43 7.71
N ALA A 159 0.48 -4.29 8.69
CA ALA A 159 1.55 -5.06 9.33
C ALA A 159 1.25 -6.55 9.17
N LEU A 160 1.96 -7.22 8.26
CA LEU A 160 1.84 -8.66 8.09
C LEU A 160 2.60 -9.42 9.18
N ALA A 161 2.03 -10.54 9.63
CA ALA A 161 2.57 -11.34 10.74
C ALA A 161 3.94 -11.94 10.39
N ALA A 162 4.92 -11.72 11.27
CA ALA A 162 6.31 -11.99 10.97
C ALA A 162 6.76 -13.43 11.12
N ASP A 163 6.11 -14.10 12.05
CA ASP A 163 6.36 -15.43 12.55
C ASP A 163 5.81 -16.54 11.63
N LEU A 164 4.85 -16.23 10.76
CA LEU A 164 4.17 -17.23 9.94
C LEU A 164 4.79 -17.44 8.55
N ARG A 165 5.74 -16.60 8.13
CA ARG A 165 6.28 -16.58 6.76
C ARG A 165 7.00 -17.86 6.33
N VAL A 166 7.78 -18.44 7.24
CA VAL A 166 8.54 -19.67 6.94
C VAL A 166 7.56 -20.83 6.75
N SER A 167 6.56 -20.93 7.64
CA SER A 167 5.49 -21.93 7.52
C SER A 167 4.68 -21.71 6.25
N ALA A 168 4.36 -20.47 5.89
CA ALA A 168 3.64 -20.16 4.66
C ALA A 168 4.41 -20.62 3.41
N TRP A 169 5.73 -20.38 3.38
CA TRP A 169 6.59 -20.84 2.31
C TRP A 169 6.65 -22.38 2.24
N GLU A 170 6.85 -23.05 3.36
CA GLU A 170 6.97 -24.53 3.41
C GLU A 170 5.68 -25.25 3.01
N ASN A 171 4.52 -24.63 3.25
CA ASN A 171 3.21 -25.21 2.96
C ASN A 171 2.53 -24.66 1.70
N ASP A 172 3.16 -23.70 1.01
CA ASP A 172 2.57 -22.95 -0.11
C ASP A 172 1.19 -22.35 0.22
N ASP A 173 1.07 -21.81 1.45
CA ASP A 173 -0.17 -21.22 1.97
C ASP A 173 0.12 -19.89 2.67
N TRP A 174 -0.24 -18.80 2.00
CA TRP A 174 -0.04 -17.43 2.48
C TRP A 174 -1.25 -16.83 3.19
N SER A 175 -2.34 -17.58 3.34
CA SER A 175 -3.63 -17.06 3.82
C SER A 175 -3.53 -16.40 5.19
N GLU A 176 -2.85 -17.03 6.16
CA GLU A 176 -2.67 -16.45 7.50
C GLU A 176 -1.73 -15.23 7.49
N VAL A 177 -0.65 -15.27 6.69
CA VAL A 177 0.29 -14.15 6.56
C VAL A 177 -0.39 -12.93 5.96
N LEU A 178 -1.29 -13.14 4.99
CA LEU A 178 -2.00 -12.09 4.27
C LEU A 178 -3.34 -11.69 4.91
N ALA A 179 -3.78 -12.37 5.97
CA ALA A 179 -5.01 -12.01 6.68
C ALA A 179 -5.07 -10.51 7.08
N PRO A 180 -3.97 -9.85 7.54
CA PRO A 180 -4.01 -8.42 7.83
C PRO A 180 -4.23 -7.54 6.59
N LEU A 181 -3.77 -7.96 5.40
CA LEU A 181 -4.07 -7.27 4.15
C LEU A 181 -5.57 -7.37 3.82
N ARG A 182 -6.18 -8.56 4.00
CA ARG A 182 -7.63 -8.73 3.85
C ARG A 182 -8.41 -7.81 4.79
N VAL A 183 -8.01 -7.75 6.06
CA VAL A 183 -8.63 -6.85 7.04
C VAL A 183 -8.48 -5.39 6.63
N ALA A 184 -7.30 -4.99 6.15
CA ALA A 184 -7.08 -3.62 5.68
C ALA A 184 -7.99 -3.25 4.51
N LEU A 185 -8.23 -4.16 3.57
CA LEU A 185 -9.20 -3.97 2.48
C LEU A 185 -10.64 -3.83 3.01
N ASP A 186 -11.06 -4.72 3.91
CA ASP A 186 -12.38 -4.63 4.55
C ASP A 186 -12.56 -3.30 5.34
N ASP A 187 -11.49 -2.78 5.92
CA ASP A 187 -11.48 -1.45 6.54
C ASP A 187 -11.63 -0.32 5.51
N LEU A 188 -11.07 -0.44 4.30
CA LEU A 188 -11.30 0.54 3.22
C LEU A 188 -12.79 0.61 2.88
N GLU A 189 -13.46 -0.53 2.77
CA GLU A 189 -14.91 -0.60 2.52
C GLU A 189 -15.70 0.03 3.67
N ALA A 190 -15.36 -0.29 4.92
CA ALA A 190 -16.03 0.27 6.09
C ALA A 190 -15.86 1.80 6.19
N ASP A 191 -14.72 2.32 5.74
CA ASP A 191 -14.36 3.74 5.82
C ASP A 191 -14.77 4.54 4.59
N GLN A 192 -15.23 3.89 3.51
CA GLN A 192 -15.62 4.51 2.25
C GLN A 192 -16.53 5.74 2.45
N LYS A 193 -17.57 5.61 3.29
CA LYS A 193 -18.54 6.71 3.52
C LYS A 193 -17.90 7.96 4.14
N ILE A 194 -16.79 7.81 4.85
CA ILE A 194 -16.05 8.93 5.42
C ILE A 194 -15.27 9.64 4.32
N PHE A 195 -14.63 8.89 3.42
CA PHE A 195 -13.97 9.44 2.24
C PHE A 195 -14.96 10.07 1.26
N ASP A 196 -16.14 9.48 1.04
CA ASP A 196 -17.22 10.09 0.24
C ASP A 196 -17.56 11.50 0.74
N ARG A 197 -17.61 11.72 2.06
CA ARG A 197 -17.83 13.06 2.63
C ARG A 197 -16.70 14.03 2.29
N ILE A 198 -15.45 13.57 2.20
CA ILE A 198 -14.33 14.41 1.76
C ILE A 198 -14.53 14.80 0.30
N LEU A 199 -14.82 13.83 -0.57
CA LEU A 199 -15.03 14.06 -2.01
C LEU A 199 -16.20 15.02 -2.25
N MET A 200 -17.35 14.77 -1.64
CA MET A 200 -18.55 15.61 -1.74
C MET A 200 -18.31 17.05 -1.26
N ARG A 201 -17.60 17.23 -0.14
CA ARG A 201 -17.26 18.58 0.36
C ARG A 201 -16.23 19.29 -0.52
N GLY A 202 -15.31 18.55 -1.13
CA GLY A 202 -14.25 19.09 -1.97
C GLY A 202 -14.72 19.52 -3.36
N ASN A 203 -15.78 18.90 -3.89
CA ASN A 203 -16.43 19.30 -5.13
C ASN A 203 -17.96 19.11 -5.07
N PRO A 204 -18.69 20.03 -4.41
CA PRO A 204 -20.14 19.89 -4.17
C PRO A 204 -21.01 20.04 -5.43
N LYS A 205 -20.42 20.25 -6.61
CA LYS A 205 -21.16 20.41 -7.88
C LYS A 205 -21.50 19.07 -8.57
N GLN A 206 -21.07 17.94 -8.01
CA GLN A 206 -21.35 16.60 -8.53
C GLN A 206 -22.11 15.69 -7.54
N GLY A 207 -22.58 16.23 -6.41
CA GLY A 207 -23.42 15.52 -5.44
C GLY A 207 -24.90 15.81 -5.57
#